data_AF-A0A929YVC2-F1
#
_entry.id   AF-A0A929YVC2-F1
#
_cell.length_a   1.000
_cell.length_b   1.000
_cell.length_c   1.000
_cell.angle_alpha   90.00
_cell.angle_beta   90.00
_cell.angle_gamma   90.00
#
_symmetry.space_group_name_H-M   'P 1'
#
loop_
_entity.id
_entity.type
_entity.pdbx_description
1 polymer ?
#
loop_
_entity_poly.entity_id
_entity_poly.type
_entity_poly.pdbx_seq_one_letter_code
_entity_poly.pdbx_strand_id
1 'polypeptide(L)'
;MKKIIVLALSLICAVSLVACGSSNKDKDGDRVEVYDKNQKMISEMTSQKDLKYISELIAKSTESMKSKDFQLLEVPKDAVVSREYRAITKATDGKDFVVKFTVYENYPYMTLSGIQGIPDFTWKLTDEDYAKLKDMNK
;
A
#
# COMPACT_ATOMS: atom_id res chain seq x y z
N MET A 1 3.20 4.17 19.15
CA MET A 1 3.37 4.33 17.70
C MET A 1 3.02 3.05 16.95
N LYS A 2 3.80 1.95 17.02
CA LYS A 2 3.50 0.66 16.33
C LYS A 2 2.03 0.20 16.40
N LYS A 3 1.38 0.30 17.57
CA LYS A 3 -0.04 -0.05 17.75
C LYS A 3 -1.00 0.78 16.87
N ILE A 4 -0.73 2.07 16.68
CA ILE A 4 -1.54 2.98 15.85
C ILE A 4 -1.38 2.62 14.37
N ILE A 5 -0.16 2.28 13.94
CA ILE A 5 0.14 1.82 12.56
C ILE A 5 -0.59 0.53 12.25
N VAL A 6 -0.48 -0.45 13.17
CA VAL A 6 -1.15 -1.74 13.04
C VAL A 6 -2.65 -1.55 12.94
N LEU A 7 -3.24 -0.65 13.74
CA LEU A 7 -4.66 -0.32 13.66
C LEU A 7 -5.01 0.32 12.31
N ALA A 8 -4.24 1.30 11.84
CA ALA A 8 -4.47 1.98 10.55
C ALA A 8 -4.40 1.02 9.36
N LEU A 9 -3.36 0.17 9.31
CA LEU A 9 -3.22 -0.84 8.27
C LEU A 9 -4.29 -1.93 8.36
N SER A 10 -4.69 -2.34 9.57
CA SER A 10 -5.79 -3.29 9.75
C SER A 10 -7.14 -2.73 9.31
N LEU A 11 -7.36 -1.42 9.47
CA LEU A 11 -8.55 -0.74 8.98
C LEU A 11 -8.60 -0.77 7.45
N ILE A 12 -7.46 -0.56 6.78
CA ILE A 12 -7.35 -0.64 5.32
C ILE A 12 -7.76 -2.03 4.82
N CYS A 13 -7.30 -3.11 5.47
CA CYS A 13 -7.72 -4.48 5.14
C CYS A 13 -9.20 -4.76 5.47
N ALA A 14 -9.75 -4.15 6.53
CA ALA A 14 -11.15 -4.32 6.92
C ALA A 14 -12.12 -3.62 5.96
N VAL A 15 -11.72 -2.50 5.36
CA VAL A 15 -12.53 -1.77 4.38
C VAL A 15 -12.53 -2.45 3.00
N SER A 16 -11.56 -3.32 2.69
CA SER A 16 -11.35 -3.78 1.31
C SER A 16 -11.50 -5.29 1.03
N LEU A 17 -11.93 -6.16 1.96
CA LEU A 17 -11.99 -7.62 1.64
C LEU A 17 -13.18 -8.44 2.20
N VAL A 18 -14.22 -7.84 2.80
CA VAL A 18 -15.45 -8.60 3.12
C VAL A 18 -16.44 -8.53 1.97
N ALA A 19 -16.19 -9.31 0.91
CA ALA A 19 -17.24 -9.68 -0.03
C ALA A 19 -16.95 -11.07 -0.64
N CYS A 20 -16.81 -12.07 0.23
CA CYS A 20 -17.25 -13.41 -0.15
C CYS A 20 -18.76 -13.34 -0.38
N GLY A 21 -19.18 -13.25 -1.64
CA GLY A 21 -20.57 -13.51 -2.04
C GLY A 21 -21.44 -12.27 -2.27
N SER A 22 -21.26 -11.59 -3.40
CA SER A 22 -22.40 -11.21 -4.24
C SER A 22 -21.92 -10.69 -5.58
N SER A 23 -22.25 -11.48 -6.60
CA SER A 23 -22.45 -11.03 -7.95
C SER A 23 -23.51 -9.92 -7.96
N ASN A 24 -23.11 -8.65 -8.01
CA ASN A 24 -23.81 -7.61 -8.78
C ASN A 24 -22.96 -6.34 -8.87
N LYS A 25 -22.94 -5.83 -10.10
CA LYS A 25 -22.66 -4.45 -10.57
C LYS A 25 -22.97 -3.46 -9.44
N ASP A 26 -22.01 -2.76 -8.84
CA ASP A 26 -21.29 -1.61 -9.38
C ASP A 26 -19.95 -1.44 -8.63
N LYS A 27 -18.83 -1.86 -9.21
CA LYS A 27 -17.47 -1.78 -8.62
C LYS A 27 -16.74 -0.50 -9.02
N ASP A 28 -17.40 0.64 -8.94
CA ASP A 28 -16.83 1.93 -9.34
C ASP A 28 -16.00 2.57 -8.19
N GLY A 29 -15.29 1.77 -7.38
CA GLY A 29 -14.95 2.15 -6.00
C GLY A 29 -13.52 1.92 -5.51
N ASP A 30 -12.90 0.78 -5.84
CA ASP A 30 -11.56 0.44 -5.34
C ASP A 30 -10.59 0.25 -6.50
N ARG A 31 -9.46 0.97 -6.45
CA ARG A 31 -8.41 0.86 -7.46
C ARG A 31 -7.04 1.09 -6.84
N VAL A 32 -6.01 0.60 -7.52
CA VAL A 32 -4.62 0.95 -7.22
C VAL A 32 -4.02 1.64 -8.44
N GLU A 33 -3.70 2.91 -8.29
CA GLU A 33 -2.99 3.67 -9.31
C GLU A 33 -1.49 3.56 -9.08
N VAL A 34 -0.71 3.38 -10.15
CA VAL A 34 0.75 3.25 -10.08
C VAL A 34 1.40 4.40 -10.83
N TYR A 35 2.29 5.08 -10.12
CA TYR A 35 3.02 6.24 -10.62
C TYR A 35 4.51 5.92 -10.73
N ASP A 36 5.14 6.44 -11.77
CA ASP A 36 6.60 6.38 -11.94
C ASP A 36 7.33 7.40 -11.04
N LYS A 37 8.66 7.41 -11.11
CA LYS A 37 9.51 8.33 -10.36
C LYS A 37 9.27 9.83 -10.65
N ASN A 38 8.63 10.15 -11.77
CA ASN A 38 8.29 11.51 -12.18
C ASN A 38 6.83 11.86 -11.82
N GLN A 39 6.16 11.04 -11.01
CA GLN A 39 4.75 11.19 -10.64
C GLN A 39 3.81 11.16 -11.87
N LYS A 40 4.21 10.48 -12.94
CA LYS A 40 3.32 10.16 -14.06
C LYS A 40 2.60 8.86 -13.76
N MET A 41 1.27 8.85 -13.82
CA MET A 41 0.50 7.60 -13.76
C MET A 41 0.86 6.74 -14.96
N ILE A 42 1.24 5.48 -14.71
CA ILE A 42 1.65 4.52 -15.73
C ILE A 42 0.75 3.28 -15.77
N SER A 43 -0.03 3.02 -14.73
CA SER A 43 -0.94 1.89 -14.67
C SER A 43 -2.06 2.13 -13.66
N GLU A 44 -3.18 1.45 -13.87
CA GLU A 44 -4.30 1.38 -12.95
C GLU A 44 -4.70 -0.10 -12.80
N MET A 45 -4.88 -0.54 -11.56
CA MET A 45 -5.33 -1.88 -11.22
C MET A 45 -6.72 -1.83 -10.61
N THR A 46 -7.65 -2.56 -11.23
CA THR A 46 -9.04 -2.71 -10.75
C THR A 46 -9.42 -4.18 -10.59
N SER A 47 -8.53 -5.11 -10.98
CA SER A 47 -8.81 -6.54 -10.90
C SER A 47 -8.77 -7.02 -9.45
N GLN A 48 -9.68 -7.91 -9.08
CA GLN A 48 -9.70 -8.49 -7.72
C GLN A 48 -8.38 -9.19 -7.36
N LYS A 49 -7.67 -9.75 -8.33
CA LYS A 49 -6.39 -10.42 -8.11
C LYS A 49 -5.31 -9.43 -7.66
N ASP A 50 -5.21 -8.30 -8.35
CA ASP A 50 -4.19 -7.30 -8.08
C ASP A 50 -4.49 -6.54 -6.78
N LEU A 51 -5.76 -6.20 -6.56
CA LEU A 51 -6.24 -5.61 -5.31
C LEU A 51 -5.98 -6.54 -4.11
N LYS A 52 -6.21 -7.85 -4.28
CA LYS A 52 -5.90 -8.87 -3.25
C LYS A 52 -4.41 -8.91 -2.93
N TYR A 53 -3.52 -8.84 -3.93
CA TYR A 53 -2.08 -8.83 -3.68
C TYR A 53 -1.65 -7.61 -2.87
N ILE A 54 -2.11 -6.41 -3.22
CA ILE A 54 -1.80 -5.18 -2.46
C ILE A 54 -2.33 -5.28 -1.03
N SER A 55 -3.55 -5.78 -0.84
CA SER A 55 -4.08 -6.02 0.51
C SER A 55 -3.28 -7.07 1.28
N GLU A 56 -2.83 -8.14 0.64
CA GLU A 56 -2.00 -9.17 1.28
C GLU A 56 -0.62 -8.63 1.67
N LEU A 57 -0.02 -7.76 0.84
CA LEU A 57 1.23 -7.07 1.14
C LEU A 57 1.09 -6.15 2.37
N ILE A 58 0.00 -5.40 2.43
CA ILE A 58 -0.36 -4.56 3.58
C ILE A 58 -0.55 -5.41 4.83
N ALA A 59 -1.31 -6.51 4.72
CA ALA A 59 -1.55 -7.42 5.83
C ALA A 59 -0.24 -8.05 6.34
N LYS A 60 0.61 -8.56 5.45
CA LYS A 60 1.93 -9.12 5.80
C LYS A 60 2.83 -8.09 6.46
N SER A 61 2.83 -6.84 5.96
CA SER A 61 3.58 -5.74 6.58
C SER A 61 3.05 -5.44 7.98
N THR A 62 1.73 -5.46 8.16
CA THR A 62 1.05 -5.27 9.45
C THR A 62 1.40 -6.37 10.45
N GLU A 63 1.37 -7.63 10.02
CA GLU A 63 1.77 -8.76 10.87
C GLU A 63 3.25 -8.68 11.25
N SER A 64 4.11 -8.34 10.30
CA SER A 64 5.54 -8.14 10.54
C SER A 64 5.77 -7.02 11.57
N MET A 65 5.01 -5.93 11.49
CA MET A 65 5.06 -4.80 12.43
C MET A 65 4.68 -5.15 13.88
N LYS A 66 3.93 -6.24 14.10
CA LYS A 66 3.60 -6.73 15.45
C LYS A 66 4.80 -7.40 16.13
N SER A 67 5.79 -7.86 15.35
CA SER A 67 7.01 -8.42 15.90
C SER A 67 7.78 -7.38 16.72
N LYS A 68 8.35 -7.81 17.85
CA LYS A 68 9.20 -6.96 18.70
C LYS A 68 10.46 -6.51 17.94
N ASP A 69 10.96 -7.36 17.06
CA ASP A 69 12.20 -7.15 16.29
C ASP A 69 11.98 -6.27 15.05
N PHE A 70 10.72 -5.93 14.74
CA PHE A 70 10.42 -5.04 13.62
C PHE A 70 10.94 -3.63 13.89
N GLN A 71 11.66 -3.06 12.92
CA GLN A 71 12.21 -1.72 13.03
C GLN A 71 11.60 -0.83 11.95
N LEU A 72 11.05 0.30 12.40
CA LEU A 72 10.78 1.42 11.50
C LEU A 72 12.10 2.09 11.17
N LEU A 73 12.24 2.49 9.92
CA LEU A 73 13.45 3.09 9.38
C LEU A 73 13.18 4.54 9.00
N GLU A 74 14.24 5.33 8.94
CA GLU A 74 14.20 6.62 8.25
C GLU A 74 14.52 6.40 6.76
N VAL A 75 13.92 7.21 5.89
CA VAL A 75 14.25 7.20 4.47
C VAL A 75 15.62 7.86 4.27
N PRO A 76 16.62 7.16 3.68
CA PRO A 76 17.91 7.76 3.37
C PRO A 76 17.77 8.97 2.43
N LYS A 77 18.63 9.98 2.60
CA LYS A 77 18.57 11.23 1.79
C LYS A 77 18.82 11.00 0.30
N ASP A 78 19.56 9.95 -0.04
CA ASP A 78 19.87 9.52 -1.40
C ASP A 78 18.85 8.51 -1.94
N ALA A 79 17.77 8.21 -1.22
CA ALA A 79 16.74 7.29 -1.68
C ALA A 79 16.03 7.85 -2.92
N VAL A 80 16.02 7.06 -3.99
CA VAL A 80 15.37 7.42 -5.26
C VAL A 80 14.03 6.70 -5.34
N VAL A 81 12.93 7.42 -5.56
CA VAL A 81 11.61 6.80 -5.76
C VAL A 81 11.64 5.96 -7.03
N SER A 82 11.23 4.69 -6.92
CA SER A 82 10.99 3.80 -8.04
C SER A 82 9.55 3.90 -8.51
N ARG A 83 8.61 3.70 -7.56
CA ARG A 83 7.18 3.65 -7.81
C ARG A 83 6.41 4.19 -6.61
N GLU A 84 5.27 4.77 -6.88
CA GLU A 84 4.26 5.09 -5.88
C GLU A 84 2.96 4.37 -6.24
N TYR A 85 2.43 3.60 -5.30
CA TYR A 85 1.14 2.93 -5.40
C TYR A 85 0.13 3.72 -4.57
N ARG A 86 -0.97 4.15 -5.18
CA ARG A 86 -2.08 4.79 -4.48
C ARG A 86 -3.23 3.81 -4.42
N ALA A 87 -3.43 3.20 -3.26
CA ALA A 87 -4.64 2.44 -3.00
C ALA A 87 -5.76 3.42 -2.68
N ILE A 88 -6.80 3.41 -3.51
CA ILE A 88 -7.93 4.31 -3.43
C ILE A 88 -9.17 3.47 -3.18
N THR A 89 -9.91 3.83 -2.14
CA THR A 89 -11.21 3.24 -1.82
C THR A 89 -12.22 4.35 -1.59
N LYS A 90 -13.44 4.19 -2.10
CA LYS A 90 -14.52 5.12 -1.78
C LYS A 90 -14.96 4.90 -0.33
N ALA A 91 -14.75 5.90 0.52
CA ALA A 91 -15.33 5.94 1.85
C ALA A 91 -16.87 6.02 1.77
N THR A 92 -17.54 5.66 2.87
CA THR A 92 -19.01 5.66 2.97
C THR A 92 -19.65 7.04 2.76
N ASP A 93 -18.89 8.12 2.93
CA ASP A 93 -19.31 9.50 2.66
C ASP A 93 -19.11 9.93 1.20
N GLY A 94 -18.67 9.01 0.33
CA GLY A 94 -18.43 9.24 -1.09
C GLY A 94 -17.07 9.87 -1.40
N LYS A 95 -16.21 10.15 -0.41
CA LYS A 95 -14.86 10.66 -0.63
C LYS A 95 -13.85 9.55 -0.84
N ASP A 96 -12.86 9.81 -1.69
CA ASP A 96 -11.73 8.91 -1.87
C ASP A 96 -10.85 8.90 -0.61
N PHE A 97 -10.71 7.73 0.00
CA PHE A 97 -9.68 7.46 0.99
C PHE A 97 -8.45 6.91 0.24
N VAL A 98 -7.35 7.65 0.31
CA VAL A 98 -6.13 7.35 -0.45
C VAL A 98 -5.00 6.98 0.50
N VAL A 99 -4.42 5.81 0.28
CA VAL A 99 -3.22 5.34 0.98
C VAL A 99 -2.10 5.22 -0.02
N LYS A 100 -0.93 5.79 0.31
CA LYS A 100 0.23 5.79 -0.57
C LYS A 100 1.29 4.82 -0.05
N PHE A 101 1.82 4.01 -0.96
CA PHE A 101 2.99 3.16 -0.73
C PHE A 101 4.09 3.56 -1.71
N THR A 102 5.18 4.12 -1.19
CA THR A 102 6.36 4.50 -1.98
C THR A 102 7.42 3.41 -1.89
N VAL A 103 7.91 2.94 -3.04
CA VAL A 103 9.01 1.97 -3.17
C VAL A 103 10.21 2.68 -3.79
N TYR A 104 11.42 2.36 -3.33
CA TYR A 104 12.66 3.03 -3.74
C TYR A 104 13.49 2.17 -4.70
N GLU A 105 14.33 2.76 -5.56
CA GLU A 105 15.14 2.04 -6.55
C GLU A 105 16.39 1.40 -5.94
N ASN A 106 17.02 2.11 -4.99
CA ASN A 106 18.32 1.81 -4.39
C ASN A 106 18.23 1.27 -2.96
N TYR A 107 17.03 1.24 -2.36
CA TYR A 107 16.79 0.65 -1.06
C TYR A 107 15.55 -0.26 -1.13
N PRO A 108 15.60 -1.48 -0.56
CA PRO A 108 14.46 -2.40 -0.52
C PRO A 108 13.44 -1.97 0.54
N TYR A 109 13.03 -0.70 0.50
CA TYR A 109 12.17 -0.07 1.50
C TYR A 109 10.80 0.24 0.91
N MET A 110 9.82 0.30 1.80
CA MET A 110 8.48 0.80 1.51
C MET A 110 8.11 1.86 2.53
N THR A 111 7.51 2.96 2.06
CA THR A 111 6.96 4.01 2.92
C THR A 111 5.44 4.08 2.77
N LEU A 112 4.71 3.95 3.88
CA LEU A 112 3.29 4.29 3.97
C LEU A 112 3.15 5.79 4.22
N SER A 113 2.30 6.46 3.45
CA SER A 113 1.96 7.88 3.65
C SER A 113 0.53 8.21 3.20
N GLY A 114 0.11 9.45 3.40
CA GLY A 114 -1.15 9.99 2.86
C GLY A 114 -2.38 9.80 3.75
N ILE A 115 -2.25 9.17 4.92
CA ILE A 115 -3.35 9.02 5.88
C ILE A 115 -3.35 10.21 6.85
N GLN A 116 -4.42 11.02 6.84
CA GLN A 116 -4.51 12.21 7.69
C GLN A 116 -4.38 11.88 9.18
N GLY A 117 -3.53 12.62 9.89
CA GLY A 117 -3.28 12.44 11.32
C GLY A 117 -2.36 11.26 11.66
N ILE A 118 -1.85 10.55 10.67
CA ILE A 118 -0.90 9.45 10.82
C ILE A 118 0.42 9.85 10.16
N PRO A 119 1.55 9.81 10.88
CA PRO A 119 2.85 10.11 10.29
C PRO A 119 3.27 9.01 9.31
N ASP A 120 4.20 9.36 8.42
CA ASP A 120 4.74 8.40 7.46
C ASP A 120 5.57 7.32 8.16
N PHE A 121 5.53 6.11 7.60
CA PHE A 121 6.26 4.96 8.16
C PHE A 121 7.04 4.24 7.08
N THR A 122 8.31 4.02 7.32
CA THR A 122 9.18 3.27 6.41
C THR A 122 9.66 1.98 7.04
N TRP A 123 9.68 0.91 6.26
CA TRP A 123 10.23 -0.37 6.67
C TRP A 123 10.91 -1.10 5.52
N LYS A 124 11.73 -2.09 5.85
CA LYS A 124 12.39 -2.95 4.88
C LYS A 124 11.42 -4.03 4.37
N LEU A 125 11.36 -4.18 3.06
CA LEU A 125 10.66 -5.26 2.37
C LEU A 125 11.51 -6.54 2.35
N THR A 126 10.84 -7.67 2.16
CA THR A 126 11.53 -8.90 1.75
C THR A 126 12.06 -8.76 0.32
N ASP A 127 13.12 -9.49 -0.01
CA ASP A 127 13.67 -9.46 -1.38
C ASP A 127 12.63 -9.92 -2.42
N GLU A 128 11.77 -10.87 -2.05
CA GLU A 128 10.67 -11.37 -2.89
C GLU A 128 9.63 -10.28 -3.18
N ASP A 129 9.13 -9.59 -2.14
CA ASP A 129 8.13 -8.53 -2.33
C ASP A 129 8.74 -7.33 -3.06
N TYR A 130 10.00 -6.99 -2.76
CA TYR A 130 10.71 -5.92 -3.44
C TYR A 130 10.88 -6.20 -4.94
N ALA A 131 11.27 -7.42 -5.32
CA ALA A 131 11.36 -7.83 -6.71
C ALA A 131 9.99 -7.79 -7.41
N LYS A 132 8.97 -8.37 -6.79
CA LYS A 132 7.59 -8.37 -7.32
C LYS A 132 7.08 -6.96 -7.58
N LEU A 133 7.25 -6.04 -6.63
CA LEU A 133 6.82 -4.65 -6.79
C LEU A 133 7.59 -3.93 -7.90
N LYS A 134 8.90 -4.15 -8.01
CA LYS A 134 9.70 -3.55 -9.09
C LYS A 134 9.32 -4.04 -10.48
N ASP A 135 8.89 -5.30 -10.60
CA ASP A 135 8.49 -5.89 -11.88
C ASP A 135 6.99 -5.75 -12.17
N MET A 136 6.22 -5.38 -11.17
CA MET A 136 4.79 -5.11 -11.31
C MET A 136 4.57 -3.95 -12.28
N ASN A 137 3.89 -4.24 -13.40
CA ASN A 137 3.56 -3.31 -14.49
C ASN A 137 4.74 -2.79 -15.32
N LYS A 138 5.82 -3.57 -15.42
CA LYS A 138 6.77 -3.44 -16.53
C LYS A 138 6.23 -4.06 -17.82
#